data_AF-D4L319-F1
#
_entry.id   AF-D4L319-F1
#
_cell.length_a   1.000
_cell.length_b   1.000
_cell.length_c   1.000
_cell.angle_alpha   90.00
_cell.angle_beta   90.00
_cell.angle_gamma   90.00
#
_symmetry.space_group_name_H-M   'P 1'
#
loop_
_entity.id
_entity.type
_entity.pdbx_description
1 polymer ?
#
loop_
_entity_poly.entity_id
_entity_poly.type
_entity_poly.pdbx_seq_one_letter_code
_entity_poly.pdbx_strand_id
1 'polypeptide(L)'
;MKAEFYKQEAFAASCSKSDTIEIVGGEQYILSAVMHADERNRAMSEALGQDVFHYHLHVVYVPVVEKQILWSKRCKDKSLVGTVKETIMQVSSSKKWLSKPALDEQGAPILQKNGKPVLRKSYSVLQDDFFKTMRNAGYTDTDVERGERGSSEEHLTVTQFKVEREQERLEEITAQMQQKEQQAASLEKKIEKIQKQQIAVQKVEQIEPHAVPFSSKVMLDRSEYENLAAAAKKLYVQERKEFKLQKALDTAMKMISELKAKVAALTSELTEYKSVRGQLNTAELEQQNELLRNKLHRYEMVIERNSLWHLFRPIRKTKDFTRQEEYR
;
A
#
# COMPACT_ATOMS: atom_id res chain seq x y z
N MET A 1 -2.29 -18.35 -14.38
CA MET A 1 -1.47 -17.42 -15.20
C MET A 1 -2.20 -16.86 -16.43
N LYS A 2 -2.33 -17.54 -17.60
CA LYS A 2 -3.00 -16.94 -18.78
C LYS A 2 -4.46 -16.51 -18.52
N ALA A 3 -5.25 -17.36 -17.87
CA ALA A 3 -6.66 -17.05 -17.57
C ALA A 3 -6.83 -15.89 -16.56
N GLU A 4 -5.92 -15.73 -15.60
CA GLU A 4 -5.93 -14.59 -14.67
C GLU A 4 -5.50 -13.30 -15.36
N PHE A 5 -4.50 -13.37 -16.23
CA PHE A 5 -4.08 -12.23 -17.05
C PHE A 5 -5.22 -11.74 -17.95
N TYR A 6 -5.97 -12.64 -18.60
CA TYR A 6 -7.15 -12.25 -19.39
C TYR A 6 -8.30 -11.68 -18.54
N LYS A 7 -8.50 -12.17 -17.31
CA LYS A 7 -9.47 -11.58 -16.38
C LYS A 7 -9.05 -10.17 -15.95
N GLN A 8 -7.75 -9.93 -15.73
CA GLN A 8 -7.22 -8.63 -15.35
C GLN A 8 -7.22 -7.63 -16.51
N GLU A 9 -6.90 -8.09 -17.72
CA GLU A 9 -7.03 -7.29 -18.94
C GLU A 9 -8.50 -6.92 -19.20
N ALA A 10 -9.43 -7.86 -18.99
CA ALA A 10 -10.86 -7.60 -19.02
C ALA A 10 -11.29 -6.61 -17.93
N PHE A 11 -10.70 -6.65 -16.73
CA PHE A 11 -10.94 -5.69 -15.64
C PHE A 11 -10.50 -4.27 -15.99
N ALA A 12 -9.27 -4.10 -16.47
CA ALA A 12 -8.82 -2.77 -16.91
C ALA A 12 -9.59 -2.29 -18.13
N ALA A 13 -9.95 -3.19 -19.04
CA ALA A 13 -10.82 -2.88 -20.16
C ALA A 13 -12.21 -2.45 -19.68
N SER A 14 -12.84 -3.08 -18.69
CA SER A 14 -14.11 -2.61 -18.13
C SER A 14 -13.96 -1.26 -17.41
N CYS A 15 -12.88 -1.07 -16.66
CA CYS A 15 -12.57 0.20 -15.98
C CYS A 15 -12.32 1.36 -16.97
N SER A 16 -11.96 1.07 -18.22
CA SER A 16 -11.75 2.09 -19.25
C SER A 16 -12.94 2.22 -20.20
N LYS A 17 -13.58 1.12 -20.58
CA LYS A 17 -14.59 1.05 -21.65
C LYS A 17 -16.02 1.34 -21.22
N SER A 18 -16.47 0.88 -20.05
CA SER A 18 -17.92 0.60 -19.92
C SER A 18 -18.77 1.61 -19.16
N ASP A 19 -18.24 2.70 -18.63
CA ASP A 19 -19.03 3.90 -18.22
C ASP A 19 -18.12 5.06 -17.85
N THR A 20 -16.84 4.82 -17.56
CA THR A 20 -15.87 5.89 -17.32
C THR A 20 -15.89 6.87 -18.48
N ILE A 21 -15.95 6.38 -19.72
CA ILE A 21 -16.16 7.20 -20.92
C ILE A 21 -17.44 8.03 -20.87
N GLU A 22 -18.58 7.46 -20.49
CA GLU A 22 -19.86 8.18 -20.38
C GLU A 22 -19.83 9.23 -19.25
N ILE A 23 -19.28 8.86 -18.10
CA ILE A 23 -19.09 9.72 -16.94
C ILE A 23 -18.13 10.88 -17.29
N VAL A 24 -17.11 10.61 -18.09
CA VAL A 24 -16.03 11.51 -18.55
C VAL A 24 -16.47 12.38 -19.74
N GLY A 25 -17.64 12.12 -20.33
CA GLY A 25 -18.19 12.88 -21.45
C GLY A 25 -17.65 12.49 -22.84
N GLY A 26 -16.93 11.37 -22.94
CA GLY A 26 -16.49 10.77 -24.20
C GLY A 26 -15.03 10.27 -24.21
N GLU A 27 -14.76 9.26 -25.05
CA GLU A 27 -13.43 8.65 -25.24
C GLU A 27 -12.39 9.67 -25.73
N GLN A 28 -12.84 10.62 -26.55
CA GLN A 28 -12.00 11.64 -27.17
C GLN A 28 -11.26 12.54 -26.17
N TYR A 29 -11.64 12.51 -24.89
CA TYR A 29 -11.00 13.29 -23.83
C TYR A 29 -10.01 12.50 -22.98
N ILE A 30 -9.90 11.18 -23.19
CA ILE A 30 -8.89 10.34 -22.57
C ILE A 30 -7.60 10.45 -23.39
N LEU A 31 -6.54 10.99 -22.81
CA LEU A 31 -5.24 11.13 -23.47
C LEU A 31 -4.41 9.85 -23.39
N SER A 32 -4.51 9.13 -22.27
CA SER A 32 -3.70 7.94 -22.03
C SER A 32 -4.37 7.05 -20.97
N ALA A 33 -4.25 5.74 -21.16
CA ALA A 33 -4.64 4.71 -20.20
C ALA A 33 -3.54 3.63 -20.18
N VAL A 34 -2.79 3.53 -19.07
CA VAL A 34 -1.61 2.65 -18.95
C VAL A 34 -1.80 1.71 -17.76
N MET A 35 -1.79 0.40 -18.02
CA MET A 35 -1.84 -0.63 -16.97
C MET A 35 -0.41 -0.97 -16.52
N HIS A 36 -0.18 -0.95 -15.22
CA HIS A 36 1.01 -1.51 -14.60
C HIS A 36 0.69 -2.88 -14.00
N ALA A 37 1.57 -3.84 -14.26
CA ALA A 37 1.41 -5.26 -14.00
C ALA A 37 2.64 -5.91 -13.34
N ASP A 38 3.64 -5.07 -13.10
CA ASP A 38 5.00 -5.38 -12.69
C ASP A 38 5.28 -4.95 -11.24
N GLU A 39 4.31 -4.33 -10.57
CA GLU A 39 4.49 -3.88 -9.19
C GLU A 39 4.30 -5.03 -8.20
N ARG A 40 5.39 -5.45 -7.55
CA ARG A 40 5.34 -6.49 -6.52
C ARG A 40 4.91 -5.92 -5.17
N ASN A 41 3.93 -6.57 -4.53
CA ASN A 41 3.53 -6.29 -3.16
C ASN A 41 4.41 -7.10 -2.19
N ARG A 42 5.49 -6.48 -1.71
CA ARG A 42 6.47 -7.11 -0.81
C ARG A 42 5.82 -7.65 0.47
N ALA A 43 4.97 -6.85 1.11
CA ALA A 43 4.33 -7.21 2.37
C ALA A 43 3.46 -8.47 2.24
N MET A 44 2.58 -8.51 1.23
CA MET A 44 1.74 -9.68 0.98
C MET A 44 2.55 -10.87 0.46
N SER A 45 3.60 -10.62 -0.32
CA SER A 45 4.44 -11.71 -0.84
C SER A 45 5.18 -12.45 0.27
N GLU A 46 5.70 -11.71 1.24
CA GLU A 46 6.40 -12.29 2.39
C GLU A 46 5.42 -12.98 3.36
N ALA A 47 4.20 -12.45 3.53
CA ALA A 47 3.16 -13.06 4.36
C ALA A 47 2.64 -14.39 3.79
N LEU A 48 2.46 -14.48 2.48
CA LEU A 48 1.94 -15.68 1.79
C LEU A 48 3.04 -16.63 1.30
N GLY A 49 4.31 -16.22 1.33
CA GLY A 49 5.44 -17.01 0.86
C GLY A 49 5.47 -17.22 -0.66
N GLN A 50 4.74 -16.40 -1.42
CA GLN A 50 4.65 -16.44 -2.88
C GLN A 50 4.62 -15.03 -3.45
N ASP A 51 5.03 -14.85 -4.69
CA ASP A 51 5.03 -13.52 -5.31
C ASP A 51 3.62 -13.03 -5.60
N VAL A 52 3.26 -11.91 -4.96
CA VAL A 52 1.99 -11.20 -5.16
C VAL A 52 2.26 -9.89 -5.87
N PHE A 53 1.57 -9.67 -7.00
CA PHE A 53 1.66 -8.44 -7.79
C PHE A 53 0.40 -7.59 -7.63
N HIS A 54 0.57 -6.27 -7.59
CA HIS A 54 -0.49 -5.29 -7.55
C HIS A 54 -0.65 -4.68 -8.94
N TYR A 55 -1.82 -4.88 -9.53
CA TYR A 55 -2.17 -4.34 -10.85
C TYR A 55 -2.94 -3.04 -10.65
N HIS A 56 -2.54 -1.98 -11.36
CA HIS A 56 -3.28 -0.73 -11.33
C HIS A 56 -3.25 -0.04 -12.71
N LEU A 57 -4.23 0.84 -12.94
CA LEU A 57 -4.44 1.53 -14.22
C LEU A 57 -4.31 3.04 -14.00
N HIS A 58 -3.38 3.68 -14.69
CA HIS A 58 -3.28 5.13 -14.78
C HIS A 58 -4.08 5.65 -15.95
N VAL A 59 -5.08 6.50 -15.69
CA VAL A 59 -5.90 7.15 -16.73
C VAL A 59 -5.70 8.67 -16.66
N VAL A 60 -5.31 9.27 -17.79
CA VAL A 60 -5.18 10.72 -17.96
C VAL A 60 -6.36 11.24 -18.77
N TYR A 61 -7.19 12.05 -18.14
CA TYR A 61 -8.39 12.66 -18.74
C TYR A 61 -8.31 14.19 -18.71
N VAL A 62 -8.66 14.82 -19.84
CA VAL A 62 -8.77 16.29 -19.99
C VAL A 62 -10.22 16.73 -19.90
N PRO A 63 -10.63 17.46 -18.84
CA PRO A 63 -12.01 17.85 -18.68
C PRO A 63 -12.41 18.99 -19.61
N VAL A 64 -13.20 18.67 -20.64
CA VAL A 64 -13.69 19.64 -21.62
C VAL A 64 -15.18 19.88 -21.41
N VAL A 65 -15.56 21.15 -21.36
CA VAL A 65 -16.97 21.56 -21.26
C VAL A 65 -17.33 22.47 -22.42
N GLU A 66 -18.51 22.27 -22.98
CA GLU A 66 -19.09 23.17 -23.96
C GLU A 66 -19.59 24.43 -23.24
N LYS A 67 -19.13 25.60 -23.69
CA LYS A 67 -19.46 26.88 -23.10
C LYS A 67 -20.00 27.83 -24.16
N GLN A 68 -21.24 28.24 -23.96
CA GLN A 68 -21.86 29.30 -24.74
C GLN A 68 -21.39 30.66 -24.23
N ILE A 69 -20.75 31.43 -25.11
CA ILE A 69 -20.41 32.83 -24.91
C ILE A 69 -21.61 33.64 -25.38
N LEU A 70 -22.23 34.39 -24.47
CA LEU A 70 -23.35 35.27 -24.80
C LEU A 70 -22.85 36.66 -25.21
N TRP A 71 -23.59 37.35 -26.06
CA TRP A 71 -23.32 38.75 -26.38
C TRP A 71 -23.41 39.63 -25.12
N SER A 72 -22.33 40.35 -24.84
CA SER A 72 -22.24 41.21 -23.65
C SER A 72 -23.19 42.40 -23.74
N LYS A 73 -23.49 43.01 -22.59
CA LYS A 73 -24.27 44.27 -22.49
C LYS A 73 -23.67 45.45 -23.25
N ARG A 74 -22.38 45.36 -23.65
CA ARG A 74 -21.65 46.35 -24.46
C ARG A 74 -21.83 46.17 -25.97
N CYS A 75 -22.62 45.19 -26.42
CA CYS A 75 -22.94 45.05 -27.85
C CYS A 75 -23.66 46.30 -28.38
N LYS A 76 -23.29 46.73 -29.60
CA LYS A 76 -23.92 47.88 -30.28
C LYS A 76 -25.35 47.56 -30.70
N ASP A 77 -25.56 46.36 -31.22
CA ASP A 77 -26.91 45.84 -31.50
C ASP A 77 -27.53 45.34 -30.20
N LYS A 78 -28.63 45.98 -29.79
CA LYS A 78 -29.35 45.66 -28.56
C LYS A 78 -30.18 44.39 -28.67
N SER A 79 -30.58 43.99 -29.88
CA SER A 79 -31.35 42.76 -30.10
C SER A 79 -30.53 41.49 -29.85
N LEU A 80 -29.21 41.57 -29.99
CA LEU A 80 -28.29 40.45 -29.82
C LEU A 80 -27.88 40.22 -28.36
N VAL A 81 -28.07 41.20 -27.46
CA VAL A 81 -27.62 41.08 -26.06
C VAL A 81 -28.29 39.91 -25.36
N GLY A 82 -27.49 39.00 -24.80
CA GLY A 82 -27.99 37.78 -24.15
C GLY A 82 -28.24 36.60 -25.10
N THR A 83 -28.17 36.79 -26.41
CA THR A 83 -28.15 35.67 -27.38
C THR A 83 -26.77 35.02 -27.45
N VAL A 84 -26.72 33.78 -27.92
CA VAL A 84 -25.47 33.02 -28.08
C VAL A 84 -24.64 33.66 -29.19
N LYS A 85 -23.43 34.12 -28.83
CA LYS A 85 -22.45 34.68 -29.76
C LYS A 85 -21.61 33.57 -30.39
N GLU A 86 -21.11 32.67 -29.55
CA GLU A 86 -20.21 31.61 -29.95
C GLU A 86 -20.30 30.47 -28.94
N THR A 87 -20.12 29.24 -29.39
CA THR A 87 -20.00 28.09 -28.52
C THR A 87 -18.60 27.54 -28.63
N ILE A 88 -17.86 27.54 -27.52
CA ILE A 88 -16.47 27.10 -27.47
C ILE A 88 -16.32 25.84 -26.61
N MET A 89 -15.33 25.01 -26.92
CA MET A 89 -14.89 23.93 -26.06
C MET A 89 -13.81 24.46 -25.11
N GLN A 90 -14.13 24.52 -23.81
CA GLN A 90 -13.22 25.03 -22.80
C GLN A 90 -12.74 23.88 -21.90
N VAL A 91 -11.42 23.77 -21.69
CA VAL A 91 -10.89 22.90 -20.63
C VAL A 91 -11.21 23.51 -19.27
N SER A 92 -11.92 22.78 -18.41
CA SER A 92 -12.35 23.26 -17.09
C SER A 92 -12.31 22.14 -16.04
N SER A 93 -11.34 22.24 -15.13
CA SER A 93 -11.24 21.32 -13.99
C SER A 93 -12.35 21.51 -12.95
N SER A 94 -12.91 22.71 -12.83
CA SER A 94 -13.96 23.04 -11.84
C SER A 94 -15.35 22.54 -12.21
N LYS A 95 -15.58 22.20 -13.48
CA LYS A 95 -16.86 21.65 -13.98
C LYS A 95 -16.74 20.20 -14.46
N LYS A 96 -15.70 19.50 -14.00
CA LYS A 96 -15.30 18.17 -14.47
C LYS A 96 -16.36 17.08 -14.33
N TRP A 97 -17.21 17.14 -13.29
CA TRP A 97 -18.29 16.17 -13.09
C TRP A 97 -19.53 16.88 -12.53
N LEU A 98 -20.71 16.46 -13.00
CA LEU A 98 -21.99 16.99 -12.51
C LEU A 98 -22.28 16.50 -11.10
N SER A 99 -22.42 17.43 -10.16
CA SER A 99 -22.87 17.11 -8.81
C SER A 99 -24.35 16.73 -8.80
N LYS A 100 -24.68 15.57 -8.23
CA LYS A 100 -26.08 15.11 -8.03
C LYS A 100 -26.64 15.65 -6.71
N PRO A 101 -27.96 15.85 -6.57
CA PRO A 101 -28.59 16.18 -5.28
C PRO A 101 -28.29 15.10 -4.22
N ALA A 102 -28.09 15.52 -2.98
CA ALA A 102 -28.01 14.64 -1.83
C ALA A 102 -29.41 14.15 -1.48
N LEU A 103 -29.56 12.84 -1.29
CA LEU A 103 -30.83 12.19 -0.98
C LEU A 103 -30.84 11.82 0.51
N ASP A 104 -32.00 11.91 1.16
CA ASP A 104 -32.25 11.40 2.51
C ASP A 104 -32.45 9.87 2.50
N GLU A 105 -32.69 9.28 3.68
CA GLU A 105 -32.90 7.83 3.85
C GLU A 105 -34.15 7.32 3.11
N GLN A 106 -35.04 8.21 2.67
CA GLN A 106 -36.27 7.93 1.94
C GLN A 106 -36.13 8.24 0.43
N GLY A 107 -34.96 8.68 -0.02
CA GLY A 107 -34.67 8.98 -1.42
C GLY A 107 -35.11 10.37 -1.90
N ALA A 108 -35.54 11.26 -1.00
CA ALA A 108 -35.91 12.63 -1.32
C ALA A 108 -34.72 13.60 -1.19
N PRO A 109 -34.64 14.67 -2.01
CA PRO A 109 -33.50 15.56 -2.01
C PRO A 109 -33.45 16.43 -0.74
N ILE A 110 -32.33 16.36 -0.01
CA ILE A 110 -32.08 17.19 1.17
C ILE A 110 -31.99 18.65 0.73
N LEU A 111 -32.84 19.51 1.28
CA LEU A 111 -32.88 20.94 0.95
C LEU A 111 -32.09 21.77 1.96
N GLN A 112 -31.39 22.79 1.49
CA GLN A 112 -30.81 23.85 2.31
C GLN A 112 -31.90 24.77 2.86
N LYS A 113 -31.56 25.60 3.85
CA LYS A 113 -32.45 26.65 4.42
C LYS A 113 -33.05 27.59 3.36
N ASN A 114 -32.41 27.68 2.19
CA ASN A 114 -32.81 28.54 1.07
C ASN A 114 -33.68 27.79 0.01
N GLY A 115 -34.13 26.56 0.30
CA GLY A 115 -34.94 25.75 -0.61
C GLY A 115 -34.20 25.09 -1.78
N LYS A 116 -32.88 25.29 -1.90
CA LYS A 116 -32.05 24.61 -2.92
C LYS A 116 -31.56 23.25 -2.43
N PRO A 117 -31.51 22.21 -3.27
CA PRO A 117 -30.97 20.91 -2.87
C PRO A 117 -29.49 21.01 -2.51
N VAL A 118 -29.11 20.36 -1.42
CA VAL A 118 -27.71 20.12 -1.05
C VAL A 118 -27.12 19.23 -2.14
N LEU A 119 -26.03 19.67 -2.77
CA LEU A 119 -25.36 18.89 -3.81
C LEU A 119 -24.30 17.98 -3.19
N ARG A 120 -24.24 16.74 -3.65
CA ARG A 120 -23.15 15.81 -3.34
C ARG A 120 -21.88 16.27 -4.03
N LYS A 121 -20.74 16.06 -3.37
CA LYS A 121 -19.43 16.27 -3.98
C LYS A 121 -19.30 15.37 -5.22
N SER A 122 -18.82 15.92 -6.32
CA SER A 122 -18.61 15.22 -7.60
C SER A 122 -17.84 13.90 -7.46
N TYR A 123 -16.75 13.88 -6.68
CA TYR A 123 -15.96 12.66 -6.45
C TYR A 123 -16.72 11.57 -5.69
N SER A 124 -17.65 11.94 -4.79
CA SER A 124 -18.48 10.95 -4.09
C SER A 124 -19.50 10.32 -5.04
N VAL A 125 -20.01 11.11 -6.00
CA VAL A 125 -20.87 10.59 -7.08
C VAL A 125 -20.09 9.65 -7.98
N LEU A 126 -18.86 10.03 -8.36
CA LEU A 126 -17.98 9.19 -9.18
C LEU A 126 -17.69 7.84 -8.50
N GLN A 127 -17.39 7.82 -7.21
CA GLN A 127 -17.17 6.58 -6.46
C GLN A 127 -18.40 5.65 -6.46
N ASP A 128 -19.61 6.23 -6.31
CA ASP A 128 -20.86 5.46 -6.38
C ASP A 128 -21.11 4.90 -7.77
N ASP A 129 -21.00 5.76 -8.79
CA ASP A 129 -21.32 5.41 -10.16
C ASP A 129 -20.30 4.38 -10.69
N PHE A 130 -19.00 4.57 -10.43
CA PHE A 130 -17.95 3.60 -10.75
C PHE A 130 -18.21 2.24 -10.11
N PHE A 131 -18.56 2.20 -8.82
CA PHE A 131 -18.88 0.94 -8.15
C PHE A 131 -20.08 0.23 -8.81
N LYS A 132 -21.15 0.97 -9.13
CA LYS A 132 -22.32 0.42 -9.83
C LYS A 132 -21.97 -0.11 -11.21
N THR A 133 -21.16 0.61 -11.98
CA THR A 133 -20.64 0.17 -13.27
C THR A 133 -19.91 -1.16 -13.16
N MET A 134 -19.02 -1.29 -12.17
CA MET A 134 -18.29 -2.54 -11.97
C MET A 134 -19.24 -3.70 -11.63
N ARG A 135 -20.27 -3.48 -10.81
CA ARG A 135 -21.29 -4.50 -10.55
C ARG A 135 -22.07 -4.88 -11.82
N ASN A 136 -22.44 -3.89 -12.65
CA ASN A 136 -23.12 -4.11 -13.92
C ASN A 136 -22.26 -4.86 -14.95
N ALA A 137 -20.93 -4.65 -14.92
CA ALA A 137 -19.97 -5.35 -15.76
C ALA A 137 -19.72 -6.81 -15.32
N GLY A 138 -20.35 -7.27 -14.24
CA GLY A 138 -20.30 -8.66 -13.77
C GLY A 138 -19.35 -8.90 -12.60
N TYR A 139 -18.73 -7.86 -12.02
CA TYR A 139 -17.96 -8.00 -10.79
C TYR A 139 -18.89 -8.14 -9.59
N THR A 140 -18.55 -9.04 -8.67
CA THR A 140 -19.38 -9.34 -7.50
C THR A 140 -18.86 -8.67 -6.24
N ASP A 141 -19.62 -8.75 -5.14
CA ASP A 141 -19.21 -8.16 -3.85
C ASP A 141 -17.94 -8.83 -3.28
N THR A 142 -17.54 -10.00 -3.78
CA THR A 142 -16.24 -10.60 -3.45
C THR A 142 -15.07 -10.02 -4.24
N ASP A 143 -15.34 -9.33 -5.35
CA ASP A 143 -14.32 -8.83 -6.27
C ASP A 143 -14.03 -7.33 -6.05
N VAL A 144 -15.08 -6.54 -5.83
CA VAL A 144 -14.97 -5.09 -5.63
C VAL A 144 -15.96 -4.66 -4.56
N GLU A 145 -15.47 -3.93 -3.56
CA GLU A 145 -16.28 -3.26 -2.57
C GLU A 145 -16.19 -1.75 -2.73
N ARG A 146 -17.27 -1.06 -2.39
CA ARG A 146 -17.28 0.40 -2.35
C ARG A 146 -16.58 0.85 -1.07
N GLY A 147 -15.58 1.73 -1.19
CA GLY A 147 -14.97 2.39 -0.02
C GLY A 147 -15.99 3.10 0.87
N GLU A 148 -15.60 3.43 2.10
CA GLU A 148 -16.51 4.00 3.09
C GLU A 148 -17.05 5.39 2.67
N ARG A 149 -18.34 5.64 2.90
CA ARG A 149 -18.97 6.93 2.61
C ARG A 149 -18.60 7.95 3.68
N GLY A 150 -17.96 9.04 3.26
CA GLY A 150 -17.55 10.09 4.18
C GLY A 150 -16.29 9.75 4.98
N SER A 151 -15.49 8.80 4.50
CA SER A 151 -14.18 8.50 5.07
C SER A 151 -13.36 9.78 5.29
N SER A 152 -12.78 9.89 6.48
CA SER A 152 -11.85 10.94 6.88
C SER A 152 -10.38 10.55 6.63
N GLU A 153 -10.13 9.44 5.95
CA GLU A 153 -8.77 9.04 5.59
C GLU A 153 -8.14 10.07 4.66
N GLU A 154 -6.93 10.51 5.01
CA GLU A 154 -6.16 11.42 4.19
C GLU A 154 -5.41 10.63 3.11
N HIS A 155 -5.38 11.18 1.90
CA HIS A 155 -4.63 10.57 0.81
C HIS A 155 -3.13 10.69 1.06
N LEU A 156 -2.48 9.56 1.33
CA LEU A 156 -1.04 9.46 1.43
C LEU A 156 -0.40 9.29 0.05
N THR A 157 0.72 9.95 -0.19
CA THR A 157 1.57 9.61 -1.35
C THR A 157 2.07 8.17 -1.23
N VAL A 158 2.32 7.50 -2.36
CA VAL A 158 2.81 6.10 -2.38
C VAL A 158 4.01 5.91 -1.44
N THR A 159 4.92 6.87 -1.42
CA THR A 159 6.09 6.90 -0.54
C THR A 159 5.73 7.03 0.94
N GLN A 160 4.79 7.92 1.30
CA GLN A 160 4.32 8.07 2.69
C GLN A 160 3.64 6.78 3.17
N PHE A 161 2.74 6.23 2.36
CA PHE A 161 2.06 4.98 2.68
C PHE A 161 3.04 3.82 2.90
N LYS A 162 4.06 3.70 2.03
CA LYS A 162 5.12 2.67 2.19
C LYS A 162 5.89 2.85 3.50
N VAL A 163 6.25 4.09 3.86
CA VAL A 163 6.97 4.36 5.11
C VAL A 163 6.11 4.02 6.33
N GLU A 164 4.83 4.40 6.32
CA GLU A 164 3.91 4.12 7.42
C GLU A 164 3.70 2.62 7.60
N ARG A 165 3.46 1.88 6.52
CA ARG A 165 3.32 0.41 6.57
C ARG A 165 4.57 -0.31 7.04
N GLU A 166 5.76 0.09 6.56
CA GLU A 166 7.01 -0.51 7.03
C GLU A 166 7.29 -0.16 8.50
N GLN A 167 6.82 0.99 8.98
CA GLN A 167 6.93 1.38 10.38
C GLN A 167 5.99 0.58 11.29
N GLU A 168 4.71 0.43 10.91
CA GLU A 168 3.77 -0.48 11.60
C GLU A 168 4.33 -1.91 11.69
N ARG A 169 4.90 -2.38 10.58
CA ARG A 169 5.53 -3.70 10.51
C ARG A 169 6.74 -3.83 11.43
N LEU A 170 7.58 -2.79 11.49
CA LEU A 170 8.73 -2.75 12.40
C LEU A 170 8.26 -2.81 13.86
N GLU A 171 7.19 -2.11 14.20
CA GLU A 171 6.60 -2.14 15.54
C GLU A 171 6.07 -3.53 15.90
N GLU A 172 5.37 -4.20 14.97
CA GLU A 172 4.88 -5.57 15.18
C GLU A 172 6.03 -6.56 15.43
N ILE A 173 7.07 -6.54 14.58
CA ILE A 173 8.25 -7.40 14.72
C ILE A 173 8.97 -7.12 16.05
N THR A 174 9.06 -5.84 16.44
CA THR A 174 9.69 -5.43 17.71
C THR A 174 8.88 -5.93 18.91
N ALA A 175 7.55 -5.86 18.87
CA ALA A 175 6.68 -6.39 19.92
C ALA A 175 6.81 -7.92 20.05
N GLN A 176 6.82 -8.64 18.92
CA GLN A 176 7.07 -10.09 18.91
C GLN A 176 8.44 -10.44 19.51
N MET A 177 9.48 -9.67 19.16
CA MET A 177 10.83 -9.84 19.72
C MET A 177 10.82 -9.66 21.25
N GLN A 178 10.21 -8.59 21.78
CA GLN A 178 10.11 -8.37 23.22
C GLN A 178 9.37 -9.51 23.94
N GLN A 179 8.28 -10.01 23.35
CA GLN A 179 7.56 -11.17 23.91
C GLN A 179 8.45 -12.41 23.96
N LYS A 180 9.24 -12.67 22.90
CA LYS A 180 10.18 -13.80 22.85
C LYS A 180 11.33 -13.65 23.85
N GLU A 181 11.85 -12.45 24.03
CA GLU A 181 12.87 -12.16 25.06
C GLU A 181 12.33 -12.42 26.47
N GLN A 182 11.09 -12.01 26.77
CA GLN A 182 10.46 -12.33 28.07
C GLN A 182 10.28 -13.84 28.26
N GLN A 183 9.90 -14.57 27.20
CA GLN A 183 9.81 -16.03 27.26
C GLN A 183 11.17 -16.67 27.53
N ALA A 184 12.23 -16.23 26.85
CA ALA A 184 13.59 -16.69 27.08
C ALA A 184 14.05 -16.44 28.53
N ALA A 185 13.86 -15.23 29.05
CA ALA A 185 14.19 -14.90 30.45
C ALA A 185 13.38 -15.75 31.46
N SER A 186 12.13 -16.11 31.14
CA SER A 186 11.33 -17.00 31.99
C SER A 186 11.86 -18.44 31.99
N LEU A 187 12.40 -18.90 30.86
CA LEU A 187 13.02 -20.22 30.73
C LEU A 187 14.35 -20.27 31.46
N GLU A 188 15.18 -19.23 31.34
CA GLU A 188 16.43 -19.08 32.11
C GLU A 188 16.18 -19.18 33.61
N LYS A 189 15.19 -18.44 34.14
CA LYS A 189 14.82 -18.54 35.57
C LYS A 189 14.35 -19.92 36.00
N LYS A 190 13.70 -20.69 35.11
CA LYS A 190 13.30 -22.08 35.40
C LYS A 190 14.50 -23.01 35.43
N ILE A 191 15.46 -22.83 34.51
CA ILE A 191 16.72 -23.59 34.48
C ILE A 191 17.51 -23.29 35.76
N GLU A 192 17.67 -22.02 36.13
CA GLU A 192 18.38 -21.63 37.36
C GLU A 192 17.76 -22.24 38.63
N LYS A 193 16.42 -22.32 38.71
CA LYS A 193 15.73 -23.00 39.81
C LYS A 193 16.02 -24.51 39.85
N ILE A 194 16.08 -25.17 38.69
CA ILE A 194 16.40 -26.60 38.61
C ILE A 194 17.85 -26.84 39.02
N GLN A 195 18.80 -26.01 38.57
CA GLN A 195 20.20 -26.07 38.98
C GLN A 195 20.38 -25.89 40.49
N LYS A 196 19.69 -24.92 41.09
CA LYS A 196 19.72 -24.74 42.56
C LYS A 196 19.15 -25.95 43.30
N GLN A 197 18.09 -26.59 42.78
CA GLN A 197 17.56 -27.83 43.34
C GLN A 197 18.54 -29.00 43.22
N GLN A 198 19.25 -29.10 42.09
CA GLN A 198 20.27 -30.13 41.86
C GLN A 198 21.43 -30.00 42.86
N ILE A 199 21.95 -28.77 43.06
CA ILE A 199 23.00 -28.48 44.05
C ILE A 199 22.52 -28.79 45.48
N ALA A 200 21.24 -28.52 45.80
CA ALA A 200 20.68 -28.85 47.11
C ALA A 200 20.57 -30.37 47.34
N VAL A 201 20.26 -31.16 46.31
CA VAL A 201 20.24 -32.63 46.40
C VAL A 201 21.67 -33.18 46.55
N GLN A 202 22.66 -32.64 45.83
CA GLN A 202 24.07 -33.04 45.99
C GLN A 202 24.64 -32.72 47.38
N LYS A 203 24.14 -31.68 48.07
CA LYS A 203 24.53 -31.40 49.46
C LYS A 203 23.97 -32.40 50.49
N VAL A 204 22.89 -33.11 50.15
CA VAL A 204 22.31 -34.17 50.99
C VAL A 204 23.07 -35.50 50.84
N GLU A 205 23.93 -35.63 49.83
CA GLU A 205 24.82 -36.78 49.59
C GLU A 205 26.06 -36.83 50.52
N GLN A 206 26.17 -35.96 51.52
CA GLN A 206 27.19 -36.07 52.59
C GLN A 206 26.86 -37.18 53.61
N ILE A 207 26.50 -38.37 53.13
CA ILE A 207 26.34 -39.56 53.98
C ILE A 207 27.75 -40.11 54.23
N GLU A 208 28.20 -40.12 55.49
CA GLU A 208 29.50 -40.69 55.86
C GLU A 208 29.51 -42.21 55.61
N PRO A 209 30.37 -42.71 54.70
CA PRO A 209 30.44 -44.15 54.45
C PRO A 209 31.09 -44.85 55.65
N HIS A 210 30.34 -45.74 56.32
CA HIS A 210 30.92 -46.65 57.29
C HIS A 210 31.66 -47.79 56.57
N ALA A 211 32.99 -47.71 56.55
CA ALA A 211 33.85 -48.73 55.96
C ALA A 211 33.92 -49.96 56.87
N VAL A 212 33.75 -51.15 56.27
CA VAL A 212 33.96 -52.42 56.98
C VAL A 212 35.47 -52.66 57.09
N PRO A 213 36.02 -52.90 58.29
CA PRO A 213 37.44 -53.22 58.42
C PRO A 213 37.77 -54.48 57.62
N PHE A 214 38.86 -54.41 56.83
CA PHE A 214 39.37 -55.48 55.94
C PHE A 214 38.56 -55.83 54.67
N SER A 215 37.66 -54.95 54.20
CA SER A 215 36.91 -55.16 52.94
C SER A 215 36.71 -53.85 52.16
N SER A 216 36.70 -53.92 50.82
CA SER A 216 36.33 -52.79 49.95
C SER A 216 34.82 -52.54 49.88
N LYS A 217 34.00 -53.32 50.60
CA LYS A 217 32.55 -53.14 50.68
C LYS A 217 32.18 -52.08 51.71
N VAL A 218 31.35 -51.15 51.29
CA VAL A 218 30.67 -50.15 52.13
C VAL A 218 29.33 -50.74 52.57
N MET A 219 28.98 -50.66 53.85
CA MET A 219 27.62 -50.98 54.30
C MET A 219 26.80 -49.70 54.38
N LEU A 220 25.66 -49.69 53.70
CA LEU A 220 24.62 -48.67 53.83
C LEU A 220 23.43 -49.28 54.55
N ASP A 221 22.77 -48.52 55.41
CA ASP A 221 21.50 -48.95 55.97
C ASP A 221 20.42 -49.02 54.87
N ARG A 222 19.43 -49.90 55.01
CA ARG A 222 18.42 -50.13 53.96
C ARG A 222 17.63 -48.85 53.65
N SER A 223 17.39 -48.05 54.68
CA SER A 223 16.73 -46.74 54.61
C SER A 223 17.57 -45.71 53.85
N GLU A 224 18.89 -45.69 54.06
CA GLU A 224 19.84 -44.81 53.37
C GLU A 224 19.99 -45.16 51.89
N TYR A 225 19.99 -46.46 51.57
CA TYR A 225 20.05 -46.92 50.19
C TYR A 225 18.78 -46.57 49.41
N GLU A 226 17.60 -46.73 50.02
CA GLU A 226 16.32 -46.35 49.41
C GLU A 226 16.24 -44.82 49.17
N ASN A 227 16.74 -44.03 50.12
CA ASN A 227 16.84 -42.57 49.98
C ASN A 227 17.81 -42.15 48.87
N LEU A 228 18.99 -42.78 48.78
CA LEU A 228 19.97 -42.55 47.72
C LEU A 228 19.40 -42.91 46.34
N ALA A 229 18.75 -44.07 46.23
CA ALA A 229 18.13 -44.51 44.98
C ALA A 229 16.97 -43.60 44.53
N ALA A 230 16.19 -43.07 45.49
CA ALA A 230 15.15 -42.10 45.22
C ALA A 230 15.73 -40.73 44.80
N ALA A 231 16.80 -40.27 45.44
CA ALA A 231 17.51 -39.04 45.09
C ALA A 231 18.15 -39.12 43.70
N ALA A 232 18.82 -40.22 43.36
CA ALA A 232 19.42 -40.46 42.04
C ALA A 232 18.36 -40.48 40.92
N LYS A 233 17.21 -41.14 41.15
CA LYS A 233 16.08 -41.12 40.19
C LYS A 233 15.53 -39.70 40.01
N LYS A 234 15.44 -38.91 41.08
CA LYS A 234 14.98 -37.52 41.04
C LYS A 234 15.95 -36.61 40.27
N LEU A 235 17.25 -36.76 40.50
CA LEU A 235 18.32 -36.06 39.77
C LEU A 235 18.26 -36.36 38.28
N TYR A 236 18.18 -37.63 37.90
CA TYR A 236 18.09 -38.02 36.48
C TYR A 236 16.87 -37.39 35.78
N VAL A 237 15.71 -37.35 36.46
CA VAL A 237 14.51 -36.70 35.92
C VAL A 237 14.68 -35.18 35.83
N GLN A 238 15.38 -34.55 36.77
CA GLN A 238 15.68 -33.11 36.76
C GLN A 238 16.64 -32.75 35.61
N GLU A 239 17.74 -33.48 35.44
CA GLU A 239 18.71 -33.27 34.35
C GLU A 239 18.05 -33.40 32.97
N ARG A 240 17.17 -34.39 32.79
CA ARG A 240 16.44 -34.55 31.53
C ARG A 240 15.47 -33.40 31.26
N LYS A 241 14.89 -32.80 32.31
CA LYS A 241 14.03 -31.60 32.18
C LYS A 241 14.87 -30.37 31.87
N GLU A 242 16.01 -30.21 32.54
CA GLU A 242 16.96 -29.13 32.29
C GLU A 242 17.46 -29.15 30.86
N PHE A 243 17.90 -30.31 30.36
CA PHE A 243 18.33 -30.47 28.98
C PHE A 243 17.26 -30.07 27.96
N LYS A 244 15.99 -30.45 28.20
CA LYS A 244 14.86 -30.06 27.33
C LYS A 244 14.62 -28.54 27.37
N LEU A 245 14.72 -27.92 28.54
CA LEU A 245 14.54 -26.48 28.70
C LEU A 245 15.71 -25.71 28.08
N GLN A 246 16.94 -26.19 28.22
CA GLN A 246 18.14 -25.61 27.60
C GLN A 246 18.02 -25.64 26.08
N LYS A 247 17.61 -26.77 25.50
CA LYS A 247 17.37 -26.87 24.06
C LYS A 247 16.30 -25.90 23.58
N ALA A 248 15.21 -25.74 24.35
CA ALA A 248 14.16 -24.76 24.04
C ALA A 248 14.69 -23.32 24.11
N LEU A 249 15.53 -23.01 25.11
CA LEU A 249 16.17 -21.71 25.26
C LEU A 249 17.10 -21.42 24.07
N ASP A 250 17.95 -22.36 23.68
CA ASP A 250 18.87 -22.20 22.54
C ASP A 250 18.09 -21.92 21.24
N THR A 251 16.98 -22.63 21.01
CA THR A 251 16.11 -22.36 19.85
C THR A 251 15.44 -20.99 19.93
N ALA A 252 15.03 -20.54 21.12
CA ALA A 252 14.44 -19.22 21.33
C ALA A 252 15.47 -18.11 21.10
N MET A 253 16.69 -18.27 21.61
CA MET A 253 17.80 -17.33 21.39
C MET A 253 18.16 -17.21 19.90
N LYS A 254 18.16 -18.33 19.17
CA LYS A 254 18.37 -18.31 17.71
C LYS A 254 17.27 -17.53 16.98
N MET A 255 16.00 -17.72 17.35
CA MET A 255 14.91 -16.93 16.76
C MET A 255 15.03 -15.44 17.12
N ILE A 256 15.44 -15.10 18.34
CA ILE A 256 15.66 -13.70 18.76
C ILE A 256 16.79 -13.07 17.93
N SER A 257 17.89 -13.77 17.67
CA SER A 257 18.99 -13.23 16.86
C SER A 257 18.58 -13.02 15.40
N GLU A 258 17.80 -13.93 14.82
CA GLU A 258 17.24 -13.77 13.47
C GLU A 258 16.28 -12.57 13.41
N LEU A 259 15.42 -12.38 14.42
CA LEU A 259 14.54 -11.21 14.51
C LEU A 259 15.34 -9.91 14.67
N LYS A 260 16.38 -9.89 15.50
CA LYS A 260 17.28 -8.73 15.64
C LYS A 260 17.95 -8.35 14.33
N ALA A 261 18.41 -9.34 13.56
CA ALA A 261 19.00 -9.10 12.24
C ALA A 261 17.98 -8.48 11.28
N LYS A 262 16.74 -8.99 11.27
CA LYS A 262 15.65 -8.42 10.44
C LYS A 262 15.30 -7.00 10.84
N VAL A 263 15.18 -6.72 12.14
CA VAL A 263 14.93 -5.37 12.67
C VAL A 263 16.04 -4.41 12.24
N ALA A 264 17.31 -4.81 12.37
CA ALA A 264 18.44 -3.99 11.97
C ALA A 264 18.43 -3.69 10.46
N ALA A 265 18.21 -4.71 9.62
CA ALA A 265 18.14 -4.56 8.17
C ALA A 265 16.97 -3.65 7.72
N LEU A 266 15.77 -3.84 8.27
CA LEU A 266 14.62 -2.99 7.97
C LEU A 266 14.85 -1.55 8.44
N THR A 267 15.48 -1.37 9.60
CA THR A 267 15.82 -0.04 10.11
C THR A 267 16.82 0.67 9.20
N SER A 268 17.87 -0.03 8.73
CA SER A 268 18.81 0.56 7.78
C SER A 268 18.15 0.92 6.46
N GLU A 269 17.33 0.03 5.89
CA GLU A 269 16.57 0.29 4.66
C GLU A 269 15.66 1.53 4.82
N LEU A 270 14.99 1.67 5.97
CA LEU A 270 14.12 2.81 6.25
C LEU A 270 14.91 4.12 6.38
N THR A 271 16.09 4.08 7.00
CA THR A 271 16.98 5.25 7.08
C THR A 271 17.54 5.66 5.71
N GLU A 272 17.93 4.69 4.88
CA GLU A 272 18.38 4.95 3.51
C GLU A 272 17.25 5.53 2.67
N TYR A 273 16.04 4.98 2.78
CA TYR A 273 14.87 5.49 2.06
C TYR A 273 14.51 6.92 2.47
N LYS A 274 14.54 7.22 3.78
CA LYS A 274 14.37 8.59 4.30
C LYS A 274 15.49 9.51 3.84
N SER A 275 16.73 9.03 3.78
CA SER A 275 17.89 9.80 3.34
C SER A 275 17.84 10.12 1.86
N VAL A 276 17.60 9.13 1.00
CA VAL A 276 17.43 9.33 -0.46
C VAL A 276 16.28 10.30 -0.71
N ARG A 277 15.16 10.19 0.01
CA ARG A 277 14.07 11.18 -0.09
C ARG A 277 14.47 12.56 0.39
N GLY A 278 15.28 12.68 1.45
CA GLY A 278 15.81 13.95 1.93
C GLY A 278 16.81 14.57 0.95
N GLN A 279 17.61 13.75 0.26
CA GLN A 279 18.53 14.14 -0.80
C GLN A 279 17.80 14.52 -2.09
N LEU A 280 16.68 13.85 -2.38
CA LEU A 280 15.74 14.21 -3.44
C LEU A 280 14.97 15.45 -2.96
N ASN A 281 15.66 16.59 -2.97
CA ASN A 281 15.13 17.86 -2.49
C ASN A 281 13.99 18.30 -3.42
N THR A 282 12.77 17.87 -3.09
CA THR A 282 11.59 18.06 -3.96
C THR A 282 11.36 19.53 -4.25
N ALA A 283 11.66 20.40 -3.28
CA ALA A 283 11.59 21.85 -3.45
C ALA A 283 12.59 22.37 -4.50
N GLU A 284 13.81 21.84 -4.53
CA GLU A 284 14.82 22.23 -5.51
C GLU A 284 14.49 21.70 -6.91
N LEU A 285 13.99 20.47 -7.02
CA LEU A 285 13.50 19.90 -8.28
C LEU A 285 12.26 20.64 -8.80
N GLU A 286 11.34 21.05 -7.92
CA GLU A 286 10.20 21.89 -8.28
C GLU A 286 10.67 23.27 -8.77
N GLN A 287 11.63 23.89 -8.08
CA GLN A 287 12.22 25.16 -8.50
C GLN A 287 12.92 25.05 -9.86
N GLN A 288 13.69 23.98 -10.10
CA GLN A 288 14.33 23.72 -11.39
C GLN A 288 13.29 23.48 -12.50
N ASN A 289 12.22 22.73 -12.22
CA ASN A 289 11.13 22.54 -13.17
C ASN A 289 10.41 23.85 -13.50
N GLU A 290 10.17 24.71 -12.52
CA GLU A 290 9.58 26.02 -12.73
C GLU A 290 10.48 26.92 -13.59
N LEU A 291 11.79 26.90 -13.34
CA LEU A 291 12.78 27.59 -14.18
C LEU A 291 12.77 27.07 -15.63
N LEU A 292 12.67 25.76 -15.83
CA LEU A 292 12.58 25.15 -17.16
C LEU A 292 11.27 25.53 -17.87
N ARG A 293 10.13 25.50 -17.16
CA ARG A 293 8.84 25.97 -17.70
C ARG A 293 8.89 27.43 -18.11
N ASN A 294 9.51 28.28 -17.29
CA ASN A 294 9.70 29.70 -17.61
C ASN A 294 10.60 29.90 -18.83
N LYS A 295 11.65 29.08 -18.99
CA LYS A 295 12.49 29.11 -20.21
C LYS A 295 11.70 28.67 -21.45
N LEU A 296 10.95 27.58 -21.36
CA LEU A 296 10.08 27.11 -22.45
C LEU A 296 9.09 28.20 -22.85
N HIS A 297 8.41 28.82 -21.89
CA HIS A 297 7.46 29.90 -22.15
C HIS A 297 8.13 31.09 -22.87
N ARG A 298 9.36 31.46 -22.50
CA ARG A 298 10.12 32.49 -23.22
C ARG A 298 10.44 32.08 -24.64
N TYR A 299 10.83 30.84 -24.89
CA TYR A 299 11.08 30.35 -26.25
C TYR A 299 9.80 30.34 -27.08
N GLU A 300 8.68 29.88 -26.52
CA GLU A 300 7.37 29.91 -27.17
C GLU A 300 6.97 31.34 -27.56
N MET A 301 7.13 32.31 -26.66
CA MET A 301 6.88 33.73 -26.93
C MET A 301 7.74 34.28 -28.07
N VAL A 302 9.02 33.88 -28.16
CA VAL A 302 9.91 34.29 -29.25
C VAL A 302 9.51 33.63 -30.57
N ILE A 303 9.15 32.35 -30.55
CA ILE A 303 8.67 31.61 -31.72
C ILE A 303 7.38 32.25 -32.25
N GLU A 304 6.46 32.60 -31.37
CA GLU A 304 5.19 33.22 -31.72
C GLU A 304 5.38 34.63 -32.29
N ARG A 305 6.20 35.46 -31.63
CA ARG A 305 6.53 36.82 -32.11
C ARG A 305 7.15 36.82 -33.51
N ASN A 306 7.94 35.79 -33.85
CA ASN A 306 8.59 35.66 -35.15
C ASN A 306 7.82 34.76 -36.13
N SER A 307 6.60 34.30 -35.77
CA SER A 307 5.78 33.40 -36.60
C SER A 307 6.50 32.10 -37.03
N LEU A 308 7.40 31.58 -36.19
CA LEU A 308 8.25 30.43 -36.48
C LEU A 308 7.61 29.07 -36.17
N TRP A 309 6.35 29.04 -35.71
CA TRP A 309 5.63 27.81 -35.39
C TRP A 309 5.56 26.81 -36.56
N HIS A 310 5.62 27.31 -37.81
CA HIS A 310 5.65 26.49 -39.00
C HIS A 310 6.87 25.54 -39.09
N LEU A 311 7.99 25.90 -38.44
CA LEU A 311 9.22 25.09 -38.40
C LEU A 311 9.12 23.90 -37.44
N PHE A 312 8.26 23.99 -36.43
CA PHE A 312 8.07 22.95 -35.41
C PHE A 312 6.83 22.08 -35.66
N ARG A 313 6.14 22.31 -36.78
CA ARG A 313 5.00 21.48 -37.18
C ARG A 313 5.51 20.10 -37.59
N PRO A 314 4.97 19.00 -37.03
CA PRO A 314 5.30 17.67 -37.52
C PRO A 314 5.01 17.61 -39.02
N ILE A 315 6.02 17.26 -39.83
CA ILE A 315 5.84 16.98 -41.25
C ILE A 315 4.87 15.81 -41.33
N ARG A 316 3.59 16.09 -41.60
CA ARG A 316 2.68 15.06 -42.07
C ARG A 316 3.27 14.59 -43.39
N LYS A 317 3.78 13.35 -43.43
CA LYS A 317 4.06 12.65 -44.68
C LYS A 317 2.71 12.51 -45.41
N THR A 318 2.34 13.49 -46.23
CA THR A 318 1.25 13.35 -47.20
C THR A 318 1.73 12.38 -48.28
N LYS A 319 1.34 11.11 -48.14
CA LYS A 319 1.20 10.22 -49.30
C LYS A 319 -0.06 10.68 -50.03
N ASP A 320 0.10 11.47 -51.08
CA ASP A 320 -0.92 11.63 -52.11
C ASP A 320 -0.23 11.81 -53.46
N PHE A 321 -0.17 10.71 -54.20
CA PHE A 321 -0.19 10.68 -55.65
C PHE A 321 -0.93 9.40 -56.05
N THR A 322 -2.25 9.41 -55.91
CA THR A 322 -3.13 8.51 -56.64
C THR A 322 -3.13 8.97 -58.10
N ARG A 323 -2.38 8.23 -58.92
CA ARG A 323 -2.45 8.29 -60.38
C ARG A 323 -3.36 7.15 -60.85
N GLN A 324 -4.56 7.49 -61.28
CA GLN A 324 -5.45 6.72 -62.17
C GLN A 324 -6.17 7.82 -62.96
N GLU A 325 -5.80 8.19 -64.20
CA GLU A 325 -5.91 7.39 -65.43
C GLU A 325 -7.11 6.44 -65.37
N GLU A 326 -8.28 6.88 -65.86
CA GLU A 326 -8.90 6.35 -67.10
C GLU A 326 -10.40 6.72 -67.27
N TYR A 327 -10.79 7.02 -68.53
CA TYR A 327 -12.13 7.05 -69.17
C TYR A 327 -13.23 7.93 -68.52
N ARG A 328 -13.80 8.95 -69.18
CA ARG A 328 -14.38 9.02 -70.54
C ARG A 328 -14.63 10.47 -70.97
#